data_AF-A0A5E9AUU3-F1
#
_entry.id   AF-A0A5E9AUU3-F1
#
_cell.length_a   1.000
_cell.length_b   1.000
_cell.length_c   1.000
_cell.angle_alpha   90.00
_cell.angle_beta   90.00
_cell.angle_gamma   90.00
#
_symmetry.space_group_name_H-M   'P 1'
#
loop_
_entity.id
_entity.type
_entity.pdbx_description
1 polymer ?
#
loop_
_entity_poly.entity_id
_entity_poly.type
_entity_poly.pdbx_seq_one_letter_code
_entity_poly.pdbx_strand_id
1 'polypeptide(L)' 'MTIEGRPFAPRTPAGAVRAGLGLVPEERRTEGLLLGKSVAFNLSLGNLTPLLASPVLPFISLRKRARLAQATIRDLSIKA' A
#
# COMPACT_ATOMS: atom_id res chain seq x y z
N MET A 1 2.89 23.29 8.54
CA MET A 1 1.89 22.72 9.46
C MET A 1 2.63 21.99 10.58
N THR A 2 1.94 21.59 11.65
CA THR A 2 2.52 20.78 12.72
C THR A 2 1.75 19.48 12.85
N ILE A 3 2.45 18.37 13.05
CA ILE A 3 1.87 17.07 13.40
C ILE A 3 2.51 16.63 14.71
N GLU A 4 1.71 16.28 15.71
CA GLU A 4 2.19 15.92 17.06
C GLU A 4 3.15 16.97 17.67
N GLY A 5 2.86 18.25 17.45
CA GLY A 5 3.69 19.36 17.94
C GLY A 5 5.02 19.56 17.22
N ARG A 6 5.36 18.75 16.20
CA ARG A 6 6.58 18.90 15.40
C ARG A 6 6.29 19.59 14.07
N PRO A 7 7.17 20.49 13.59
CA PRO A 7 7.05 21.04 12.25
C PRO A 7 7.00 19.94 11.19
N PHE A 8 5.98 19.97 10.35
CA PHE A 8 5.74 19.00 9.30
C PHE A 8 5.59 19.72 7.95
N ALA A 9 6.54 19.46 7.04
CA ALA A 9 6.59 20.07 5.70
C ALA A 9 7.30 19.13 4.70
N PRO A 10 6.74 17.92 4.45
CA PRO A 10 7.34 17.00 3.49
C PRO A 10 7.32 17.60 2.07
N ARG A 11 8.41 17.41 1.31
CA ARG A 11 8.53 17.92 -0.06
C ARG A 11 7.97 16.97 -1.12
N THR A 12 7.70 15.71 -0.76
CA THR A 12 7.19 14.68 -1.68
C THR A 12 6.18 13.78 -0.97
N PRO A 13 5.21 13.18 -1.70
CA PRO A 13 4.26 12.23 -1.11
C PRO A 13 4.95 11.06 -0.41
N ALA A 14 6.00 10.49 -1.03
CA ALA A 14 6.78 9.41 -0.43
C ALA A 14 7.47 9.84 0.88
N GLY A 15 7.92 11.10 0.97
CA GLY A 15 8.46 11.67 2.22
C GLY A 15 7.39 11.80 3.30
N ALA A 16 6.16 12.19 2.94
CA ALA A 16 5.04 12.28 3.87
C ALA A 16 4.66 10.89 4.43
N VAL A 17 4.56 9.88 3.57
CA VAL A 17 4.25 8.49 3.98
C VAL A 17 5.33 7.94 4.91
N ARG A 18 6.63 8.14 4.60
CA ARG A 18 7.73 7.72 5.49
C ARG A 18 7.70 8.42 6.86
N ALA A 19 7.13 9.62 6.91
CA ALA A 19 6.92 10.36 8.15
C ALA A 19 5.62 9.98 8.88
N GLY A 20 4.92 8.93 8.43
CA GLY A 20 3.72 8.40 9.09
C GLY A 20 2.40 8.99 8.61
N LEU A 21 2.39 9.83 7.58
CA LEU A 21 1.14 10.39 7.04
C LEU A 21 0.49 9.45 6.03
N GLY A 22 -0.73 9.02 6.32
CA GLY A 22 -1.61 8.31 5.38
C GLY A 22 -2.71 9.23 4.83
N LEU A 23 -3.03 9.09 3.54
CA LEU A 23 -4.20 9.73 2.93
C LEU A 23 -5.31 8.69 2.80
N VAL A 24 -6.51 9.04 3.28
CA VAL A 24 -7.74 8.29 3.00
C VAL A 24 -8.61 9.19 2.11
N PRO A 25 -8.89 8.78 0.86
CA PRO A 25 -9.77 9.54 -0.02
C PRO A 25 -11.17 9.73 0.56
N GLU A 26 -11.88 10.75 0.10
CA GLU A 26 -13.28 10.99 0.47
C GLU A 26 -14.14 9.82 -0.02
N GLU A 27 -14.06 9.50 -1.32
CA GLU A 27 -14.76 8.37 -1.90
C GLU A 27 -13.86 7.13 -1.99
N ARG A 28 -13.80 6.39 -0.88
CA ARG A 28 -12.87 5.26 -0.68
C ARG A 28 -13.02 4.16 -1.72
N ARG A 29 -14.23 3.96 -2.26
CA ARG A 29 -14.51 2.87 -3.20
C ARG A 29 -14.00 3.17 -4.61
N THR A 30 -14.20 4.39 -5.09
CA THR A 30 -13.86 4.76 -6.48
C THR A 30 -12.46 5.34 -6.60
N GLU A 31 -11.97 6.01 -5.55
CA GLU A 31 -10.67 6.68 -5.55
C GLU A 31 -9.58 5.87 -4.83
N GLY A 32 -9.97 5.05 -3.85
CA GLY A 32 -9.04 4.25 -3.06
C GLY A 32 -8.75 2.86 -3.62
N LEU A 33 -9.50 2.40 -4.62
CA LEU A 33 -9.43 1.04 -5.15
C LEU A 33 -9.50 1.00 -6.67
N LEU A 34 -8.75 0.06 -7.26
CA LEU A 34 -8.92 -0.33 -8.65
C LEU A 34 -9.99 -1.43 -8.73
N LEU A 35 -11.24 -1.02 -8.90
CA LEU A 35 -12.42 -1.89 -8.87
C LEU A 35 -12.40 -3.02 -9.91
N GLY A 36 -11.76 -2.81 -11.06
CA GLY A 36 -11.60 -3.83 -12.09
C GLY A 36 -10.46 -4.82 -11.84
N LYS A 37 -9.80 -4.76 -10.68
CA LYS A 37 -8.66 -5.62 -10.32
C LYS A 37 -8.99 -6.45 -9.08
N SER A 38 -8.25 -7.54 -8.90
CA SER A 38 -8.45 -8.41 -7.75
C SER A 38 -8.06 -7.75 -6.42
N VAL A 39 -8.56 -8.29 -5.31
CA VAL A 39 -8.15 -7.89 -3.96
C VAL A 39 -6.63 -7.97 -3.82
N ALA A 40 -6.02 -9.07 -4.25
CA ALA A 40 -4.57 -9.26 -4.20
C ALA A 40 -3.79 -8.18 -4.99
N PHE A 41 -4.32 -7.69 -6.12
CA PHE A 41 -3.71 -6.61 -6.87
C PHE A 41 -3.73 -5.30 -6.07
N ASN A 42 -4.89 -4.93 -5.54
CA ASN A 42 -5.04 -3.71 -4.73
C ASN A 42 -4.12 -3.73 -3.50
N LEU A 43 -4.02 -4.86 -2.79
CA LEU A 43 -3.12 -5.03 -1.64
C LEU A 43 -1.63 -4.94 -1.99
N SER A 44 -1.27 -5.22 -3.24
CA SER A 44 0.13 -5.18 -3.69
C SER A 44 0.64 -3.76 -3.93
N LEU A 45 -0.24 -2.81 -4.28
CA LEU A 45 0.16 -1.46 -4.71
C LEU A 45 0.94 -0.70 -3.63
N GLY A 46 0.54 -0.81 -2.37
CA GLY A 46 1.25 -0.21 -1.24
C GLY A 46 2.52 -0.96 -0.81
N ASN A 47 2.78 -2.15 -1.36
CA ASN A 47 3.78 -3.10 -0.86
C ASN A 47 4.69 -3.65 -1.98
N LEU A 48 4.96 -2.87 -3.03
CA LEU A 48 5.66 -3.37 -4.23
C LEU A 48 7.12 -3.78 -3.96
N THR A 49 7.84 -3.10 -3.07
CA THR A 49 9.26 -3.39 -2.80
C THR A 49 9.50 -4.79 -2.22
N PRO A 50 8.78 -5.23 -1.16
CA PRO A 50 8.79 -6.64 -0.74
C PRO A 50 8.38 -7.63 -1.85
N LEU A 51 7.58 -7.14 -2.80
CA LEU A 51 7.05 -7.77 -4.01
C LEU A 51 8.11 -8.39 -4.93
N LEU A 52 9.27 -7.73 -4.99
CA LEU A 52 10.29 -7.99 -6.00
C LEU A 52 10.84 -9.43 -5.90
N ALA A 53 10.98 -10.07 -7.06
CA ALA A 53 11.59 -11.38 -7.18
C ALA A 53 13.09 -11.32 -6.88
N SER A 54 13.74 -10.22 -7.25
CA SER A 54 15.15 -9.92 -7.00
C SER A 54 15.34 -8.40 -6.86
N PRO A 55 16.31 -7.91 -6.06
CA PRO A 55 16.59 -6.48 -5.93
C PRO A 55 17.00 -5.80 -7.25
N VAL A 56 17.51 -6.57 -8.21
CA VAL A 56 18.03 -6.07 -9.49
C VAL A 56 17.07 -6.23 -10.66
N LEU A 57 16.00 -7.00 -10.52
CA LEU A 57 15.04 -7.25 -11.59
C LEU A 57 13.65 -6.70 -11.25
N PRO A 58 12.98 -6.00 -12.18
CA PRO A 58 11.67 -5.40 -11.94
C PRO A 58 10.50 -6.41 -12.03
N PHE A 59 10.72 -7.66 -11.64
CA PHE A 59 9.69 -8.70 -11.67
C PHE A 59 9.07 -8.92 -10.30
N ILE A 60 7.75 -9.08 -10.26
CA ILE A 60 7.01 -9.39 -9.02
C ILE A 60 6.95 -10.91 -8.83
N SER A 61 7.28 -11.36 -7.62
CA SER A 61 7.09 -12.77 -7.24
C SER A 61 5.62 -13.05 -6.95
N LEU A 62 4.98 -13.86 -7.79
CA LEU A 62 3.60 -14.31 -7.59
C LEU A 62 3.42 -15.05 -6.26
N ARG A 63 4.43 -15.81 -5.82
CA ARG A 63 4.44 -16.50 -4.53
C ARG A 63 4.44 -15.53 -3.36
N LYS A 64 5.29 -14.50 -3.39
CA LYS A 64 5.29 -13.45 -2.34
C LYS A 64 3.97 -12.69 -2.32
N ARG A 65 3.42 -12.37 -3.51
CA ARG A 65 2.13 -11.69 -3.64
C ARG A 65 0.98 -12.47 -3.01
N ALA A 66 0.90 -13.77 -3.31
CA ALA A 66 -0.13 -14.63 -2.73
C ALA A 66 -0.02 -14.70 -1.19
N ARG A 67 1.20 -14.80 -0.67
CA ARG A 67 1.43 -14.82 0.79
C ARG A 67 1.03 -13.51 1.46
N LEU A 68 1.43 -12.36 0.90
CA LEU A 68 1.02 -11.04 1.41
C LEU A 68 -0.51 -10.93 1.42
N ALA A 69 -1.16 -11.24 0.30
CA ALA A 69 -2.61 -11.12 0.19
C ALA A 69 -3.34 -12.01 1.21
N GLN A 70 -2.93 -13.27 1.36
CA GLN A 70 -3.53 -14.19 2.34
C GLN A 70 -3.31 -13.74 3.78
N ALA A 71 -2.11 -13.24 4.10
CA ALA A 71 -1.83 -12.70 5.43
C ALA A 71 -2.72 -11.49 5.72
N THR A 72 -2.76 -10.51 4.82
CA THR A 72 -3.56 -9.29 5.00
C THR A 72 -5.06 -9.57 5.03
N ILE A 73 -5.58 -10.48 4.20
CA ILE A 73 -7.00 -10.87 4.21
C ILE A 73 -7.39 -11.44 5.57
N ARG A 74 -6.56 -12.32 6.13
CA ARG A 74 -6.78 -12.91 7.45
C ARG A 74 -6.67 -11.86 8.55
N ASP A 75 -5.59 -11.09 8.56
CA ASP A 75 -5.28 -10.17 9.65
C ASP A 75 -6.27 -8.99 9.70
N LEU A 76 -6.82 -8.58 8.55
CA LEU A 76 -7.83 -7.52 8.45
C LEU A 76 -9.26 -8.03 8.25
N SER A 77 -9.48 -9.35 8.31
CA SER A 77 -10.79 -9.98 8.10
C SER A 77 -11.53 -9.50 6.84
N ILE A 78 -10.79 -9.37 5.72
CA ILE A 78 -11.35 -8.91 4.45
C ILE A 78 -12.33 -9.96 3.94
N LYS A 79 -13.59 -9.56 3.74
CA LYS A 79 -14.61 -10.40 3.11
C LYS A 79 -14.36 -10.46 1.60
N ALA A 80 -14.14 -11.67 1.09
CA ALA A 80 -13.97 -11.96 -0.33
C ALA A 80 -15.30 -12.33 -0.98
#